data_AF-A0A969LJW2-F1
#
_entry.id   AF-A0A969LJW2-F1
#
_cell.length_a   1.000
_cell.length_b   1.000
_cell.length_c   1.000
_cell.angle_alpha   90.00
_cell.angle_beta   90.00
_cell.angle_gamma   90.00
#
_symmetry.space_group_name_H-M   'P 1'
#
loop_
_entity.id
_entity.type
_entity.pdbx_description
1 polymer ?
#
loop_
_entity_poly.entity_id
_entity_poly.type
_entity_poly.pdbx_seq_one_letter_code
_entity_poly.pdbx_strand_id
1 'polypeptide(L)'
;MDLKEQIIQEYLQQGCGYRKLQAKYGISRTTICKWVQVYQGIHGLERTKKQQSHYLRDMDDPQKKRLPKREITPDDLQKKIAALEKQLQWEKLRAEALDTMIHIAEEKLNISIRKKSGSPQSGK
;
A
#
# COMPACT_ATOMS: atom_id res chain seq x y z
N MET A 1 34.28 -6.50 -26.06
CA MET A 1 32.93 -7.05 -26.23
C MET A 1 32.04 -6.35 -25.23
N ASP A 2 31.05 -5.61 -25.70
CA ASP A 2 30.11 -4.97 -24.78
C ASP A 2 29.26 -6.04 -24.07
N LEU A 3 28.97 -5.81 -22.78
CA LEU A 3 28.16 -6.73 -21.97
C LEU A 3 26.82 -7.05 -22.65
N LYS A 4 26.23 -6.05 -23.32
CA LYS A 4 25.00 -6.20 -24.09
C LYS A 4 25.16 -7.19 -25.26
N GLU A 5 26.25 -7.08 -26.02
CA GLU A 5 26.53 -7.94 -27.18
C GLU A 5 26.76 -9.39 -26.74
N GLN A 6 27.52 -9.57 -25.65
CA GLN A 6 27.75 -10.90 -25.06
C GLN A 6 26.44 -11.58 -24.66
N ILE A 7 25.51 -10.86 -24.04
CA ILE A 7 24.22 -11.40 -23.62
C ILE A 7 23.33 -11.76 -24.82
N ILE A 8 23.32 -10.91 -25.85
CA ILE A 8 22.56 -11.17 -27.09
C ILE A 8 23.13 -12.40 -27.80
N GLN A 9 24.45 -12.50 -27.91
CA GLN A 9 25.11 -13.62 -28.56
C GLN A 9 24.86 -14.93 -27.81
N GLU A 10 24.94 -14.93 -26.47
CA GLU A 10 24.61 -16.10 -25.66
C GLU A 10 23.15 -16.53 -25.84
N TYR A 11 22.21 -15.57 -25.91
CA TYR A 11 20.81 -15.85 -26.19
C TYR A 11 20.63 -16.56 -27.55
N LEU A 12 21.28 -16.07 -28.60
CA LEU A 12 21.15 -16.60 -29.95
C LEU A 12 21.85 -17.96 -30.12
N GLN A 13 22.99 -18.16 -29.46
CA GLN A 13 23.78 -19.38 -29.58
C GLN A 13 23.28 -20.52 -28.70
N GLN A 14 22.90 -20.25 -27.45
CA GLN A 14 22.55 -21.28 -26.47
C GLN A 14 21.04 -21.53 -26.35
N GLY A 15 20.19 -20.70 -26.97
CA GLY A 15 18.74 -20.82 -26.84
C GLY A 15 18.23 -20.65 -25.40
N CYS A 16 19.03 -20.02 -24.53
CA CYS A 16 18.71 -19.87 -23.12
C CYS A 16 17.62 -18.81 -22.92
N GLY A 17 16.53 -19.16 -22.22
CA GLY A 17 15.45 -18.22 -21.97
C GLY A 17 15.87 -17.01 -21.12
N TYR A 18 15.21 -15.87 -21.34
CA TYR A 18 15.55 -14.59 -20.68
C TYR A 18 15.65 -14.62 -19.15
N ARG A 19 14.93 -15.52 -18.46
CA ARG A 19 15.01 -15.67 -17.00
C ARG A 19 16.37 -16.21 -16.55
N LYS A 20 16.98 -17.11 -17.33
CA LYS A 20 18.31 -17.65 -17.05
C LYS A 20 19.38 -16.57 -17.23
N LEU A 21 19.27 -15.77 -18.29
CA LEU A 21 20.16 -14.63 -18.52
C LEU A 21 20.00 -13.55 -17.43
N GLN A 22 18.78 -13.30 -16.96
CA GLN A 22 18.55 -12.41 -15.82
C GLN A 22 19.27 -12.92 -14.56
N ALA A 23 19.18 -14.20 -14.24
CA ALA A 23 19.85 -14.77 -13.08
C ALA A 23 21.38 -14.72 -13.19
N LYS A 24 21.92 -14.93 -14.41
CA LYS A 24 23.37 -14.93 -14.68
C LYS A 24 23.99 -13.53 -14.67
N TYR A 25 23.32 -12.56 -15.28
CA TYR A 25 23.87 -11.22 -15.50
C TYR A 25 23.28 -10.15 -14.57
N GLY A 26 22.25 -10.47 -13.77
CA GLY A 26 21.58 -9.51 -12.87
C GLY A 26 20.73 -8.45 -13.58
N ILE A 27 20.55 -8.56 -14.90
CA ILE A 27 19.83 -7.58 -15.71
C ILE A 27 18.38 -8.02 -15.84
N SER A 28 17.44 -7.08 -15.72
CA SER A 28 16.02 -7.40 -15.81
C SER A 28 15.68 -8.09 -17.15
N ARG A 29 14.84 -9.13 -17.08
CA ARG A 29 14.33 -9.83 -18.27
C ARG A 29 13.81 -8.89 -19.36
N THR A 30 13.13 -7.81 -18.95
CA THR A 30 12.54 -6.83 -19.88
C THR A 30 13.61 -6.06 -20.66
N THR A 31 14.72 -5.70 -20.01
CA THR A 31 15.85 -5.04 -20.67
C THR A 31 16.54 -5.97 -21.66
N ILE A 32 16.78 -7.23 -21.28
CA ILE A 32 17.39 -8.23 -22.17
C ILE A 32 16.49 -8.49 -23.39
N CYS A 33 15.18 -8.63 -23.17
CA CYS A 33 14.20 -8.78 -24.26
C CYS A 33 14.26 -7.62 -25.25
N LYS A 34 14.31 -6.37 -24.76
CA LYS A 34 14.46 -5.18 -25.61
C LYS A 34 15.75 -5.20 -26.42
N TRP A 35 16.87 -5.60 -25.82
CA TRP A 35 18.15 -5.68 -26.52
C TRP A 35 18.14 -6.69 -27.66
N VAL A 36 17.55 -7.87 -27.42
CA VAL A 36 17.37 -8.90 -28.45
C VAL A 36 16.43 -8.42 -29.56
N GLN A 37 15.32 -7.76 -29.22
CA GLN A 37 14.39 -7.19 -30.21
C GLN A 37 15.07 -6.15 -31.10
N VAL A 38 15.82 -5.22 -30.50
CA VAL A 38 16.57 -4.21 -31.25
C VAL A 38 17.62 -4.86 -32.15
N TYR A 39 18.34 -5.88 -31.67
CA TYR A 39 19.31 -6.63 -32.47
C TYR A 39 18.66 -7.37 -33.65
N GLN A 40 17.45 -7.88 -33.48
CA GLN A 40 16.65 -8.53 -34.54
C GLN A 40 16.02 -7.52 -35.52
N GLY A 41 16.38 -6.24 -35.46
CA GLY A 41 15.84 -5.19 -36.33
C GLY A 41 14.46 -4.69 -35.92
N ILE A 42 13.90 -5.18 -34.80
CA ILE A 42 12.64 -4.71 -34.25
C ILE A 42 12.92 -3.46 -33.40
N HIS A 43 12.98 -2.32 -34.08
CA HIS A 43 13.14 -0.99 -33.48
C HIS A 43 11.99 -0.10 -33.90
N GLY A 44 11.66 0.90 -33.06
CA GLY A 44 10.63 1.89 -33.40
C GLY A 44 9.20 1.34 -33.47
N LEU A 45 8.84 0.32 -32.66
CA LEU A 45 7.42 -0.04 -32.57
C LEU A 45 6.61 1.15 -32.07
N GLU A 46 5.54 1.46 -32.80
CA GLU A 46 4.54 2.42 -32.36
C GLU A 46 4.02 2.06 -30.96
N ARG A 47 3.97 3.07 -30.10
CA ARG A 47 3.42 2.90 -28.75
C ARG A 47 1.98 2.42 -28.88
N THR A 48 1.60 1.41 -28.10
CA THR A 48 0.20 0.97 -28.06
C THR A 48 -0.71 2.11 -27.58
N LYS A 49 -1.96 2.17 -28.02
CA LYS A 49 -2.96 3.17 -27.54
C LYS A 49 -2.99 3.34 -26.01
N LYS A 50 -2.83 2.23 -25.25
CA LYS A 50 -2.72 2.24 -23.78
C LYS A 50 -1.42 2.88 -23.27
N GLN A 51 -0.31 2.68 -23.96
CA GLN A 51 0.98 3.30 -23.62
C GLN A 51 0.96 4.79 -23.96
N GLN A 52 0.34 5.17 -25.09
CA GLN A 52 0.11 6.56 -25.47
C GLN A 52 -0.77 7.27 -24.43
N SER A 53 -1.91 6.68 -24.02
CA SER A 53 -2.80 7.28 -23.03
C SER A 53 -2.19 7.37 -21.63
N HIS A 54 -1.30 6.46 -21.26
CA HIS A 54 -0.56 6.54 -20.00
C HIS A 54 0.55 7.62 -20.05
N TYR A 55 1.19 7.80 -21.21
CA TYR A 55 2.23 8.81 -21.38
C TYR A 55 1.67 10.23 -21.53
N LEU A 56 0.53 10.37 -22.21
CA LEU A 56 -0.26 11.61 -22.31
C LEU A 56 -1.08 11.88 -21.04
N ARG A 57 -1.08 10.97 -20.07
CA ARG A 57 -1.51 11.25 -18.70
C ARG A 57 -0.38 12.05 -18.03
N ASP A 58 -0.21 13.28 -18.49
CA ASP A 58 0.63 14.25 -17.81
C ASP A 58 0.19 14.33 -16.36
N MET A 59 1.16 14.29 -15.45
CA MET A 59 0.98 14.59 -14.02
C MET A 59 0.57 16.06 -13.79
N ASP A 60 0.45 16.85 -14.86
CA ASP A 60 0.04 18.25 -14.91
C ASP A 60 -1.10 18.47 -15.91
N ASP A 61 -2.16 17.67 -15.82
CA ASP A 61 -3.47 18.08 -16.36
C ASP A 61 -4.08 19.15 -15.41
N PRO A 62 -4.11 20.45 -15.79
CA PRO A 62 -4.66 21.50 -14.95
C PRO A 62 -6.18 21.33 -14.77
N GLN A 63 -6.86 20.61 -15.66
CA GLN A 63 -8.29 20.32 -15.58
C GLN A 63 -8.60 19.30 -14.47
N LYS A 64 -7.70 18.35 -14.18
CA LYS A 64 -7.89 17.39 -13.07
C LYS A 64 -7.53 17.95 -11.70
N LYS A 65 -6.61 18.92 -11.61
CA LYS A 65 -6.43 19.75 -10.40
C LYS A 65 -7.67 20.63 -10.11
N ARG A 66 -8.62 20.74 -11.05
CA ARG A 66 -9.88 21.48 -10.96
C ARG A 66 -11.13 20.60 -10.79
N LEU A 67 -11.00 19.33 -10.35
CA LEU A 67 -12.12 18.78 -9.60
C LEU A 67 -12.33 19.74 -8.41
N PRO A 68 -13.52 20.35 -8.24
CA PRO A 68 -13.72 21.27 -7.13
C PRO A 68 -13.32 20.51 -5.87
N LYS A 69 -12.37 21.06 -5.12
CA LYS A 69 -12.04 20.60 -3.78
C LYS A 69 -13.37 20.71 -3.03
N ARG A 70 -14.11 19.59 -2.95
CA ARG A 70 -15.53 19.58 -2.58
C ARG A 70 -15.67 20.47 -1.36
N GLU A 71 -16.28 21.64 -1.55
CA GLU A 71 -16.43 22.61 -0.48
C GLU A 71 -17.20 21.88 0.62
N ILE A 72 -16.57 21.78 1.79
CA ILE A 72 -17.17 21.06 2.90
C ILE A 72 -18.38 21.88 3.31
N THR A 73 -19.56 21.39 2.98
CA THR A 73 -20.81 22.07 3.31
C THR A 73 -21.07 21.95 4.82
N PRO A 74 -21.83 22.88 5.43
CA PRO A 74 -22.21 22.77 6.84
C PRO A 74 -22.98 21.47 7.13
N ASP A 75 -23.76 20.97 6.17
CA ASP A 75 -24.46 19.68 6.27
C ASP A 75 -23.47 18.49 6.32
N ASP A 76 -22.39 18.53 5.52
CA ASP A 76 -21.33 17.52 5.60
C ASP A 76 -20.61 17.53 6.96
N LEU A 77 -20.46 18.71 7.59
CA LEU A 77 -19.92 18.83 8.95
C LEU A 77 -20.87 18.27 10.00
N GLN A 78 -22.17 18.59 9.91
CA GLN A 78 -23.20 18.07 10.82
C GLN A 78 -23.28 16.55 10.77
N LYS A 79 -23.21 15.95 9.57
CA LYS A 79 -23.17 14.48 9.40
C LYS A 79 -21.95 13.86 10.08
N LYS A 80 -20.78 14.50 9.97
CA LYS A 80 -19.56 14.04 10.65
C LYS A 80 -19.69 14.13 12.17
N ILE A 81 -20.23 15.23 12.69
CA ILE A 81 -20.46 15.41 14.13
C ILE A 81 -21.41 14.32 14.63
N ALA A 82 -22.55 14.11 13.98
CA ALA A 82 -23.52 13.07 14.36
C ALA A 82 -22.91 11.65 14.33
N ALA A 83 -22.08 11.35 13.32
CA ALA A 83 -21.39 10.07 13.23
C ALA A 83 -20.36 9.89 14.36
N LEU A 84 -19.57 10.93 14.66
CA LEU A 84 -18.57 10.91 15.73
C LEU A 84 -19.21 10.81 17.11
N GLU A 85 -20.32 11.51 17.35
CA GLU A 85 -21.08 11.42 18.60
C GLU A 85 -21.63 10.01 18.81
N LYS A 86 -22.17 9.38 17.76
CA LYS A 86 -22.65 7.99 17.83
C LYS A 86 -21.51 7.01 18.14
N GLN A 87 -20.34 7.19 17.52
CA GLN A 87 -19.14 6.39 17.84
C GLN A 87 -18.72 6.57 19.29
N LEU A 88 -18.70 7.81 19.78
CA LEU A 88 -18.34 8.14 21.15
C LEU A 88 -19.32 7.52 22.16
N GLN A 89 -20.62 7.58 21.89
CA GLN A 89 -21.64 6.92 22.73
C GLN A 89 -21.44 5.41 22.76
N TRP A 90 -21.16 4.79 21.62
CA TRP A 90 -20.90 3.35 21.54
C TRP A 90 -19.66 2.94 22.34
N GLU A 91 -18.56 3.68 22.23
CA GLU A 91 -17.34 3.39 22.99
C GLU A 91 -17.54 3.56 24.49
N LYS A 92 -18.31 4.57 24.94
CA LYS A 92 -18.67 4.74 26.35
C LYS A 92 -19.49 3.56 26.88
N LEU A 93 -20.54 3.18 26.15
CA LEU A 93 -21.38 2.04 26.53
C LEU A 93 -20.58 0.74 26.54
N ARG A 94 -19.67 0.56 25.58
CA ARG A 94 -18.76 -0.59 25.55
C ARG A 94 -17.84 -0.61 26.77
N ALA A 95 -17.27 0.53 27.15
CA ALA A 95 -16.41 0.62 28.34
C ALA A 95 -17.19 0.27 29.62
N GLU A 96 -18.38 0.84 29.79
CA GLU A 96 -19.28 0.54 30.93
C GLU A 96 -19.67 -0.94 30.96
N ALA A 97 -20.00 -1.53 29.81
CA ALA A 97 -20.32 -2.95 29.71
C ALA A 97 -19.13 -3.84 30.08
N LEU A 98 -17.91 -3.48 29.70
CA LEU A 98 -16.70 -4.21 30.09
C LEU A 98 -16.42 -4.09 31.59
N ASP A 99 -16.59 -2.91 32.18
CA ASP A 99 -16.43 -2.71 33.63
C ASP A 99 -17.44 -3.54 34.43
N THR A 100 -18.70 -3.55 34.02
CA THR A 100 -19.74 -4.40 34.66
C THR A 100 -19.46 -5.89 34.48
N MET A 101 -18.94 -6.32 33.33
CA MET A 101 -18.53 -7.70 33.11
C MET A 101 -17.40 -8.12 34.04
N ILE A 102 -16.42 -7.23 34.27
CA ILE A 102 -15.34 -7.46 35.24
C ILE A 102 -15.94 -7.61 36.64
N HIS A 103 -16.85 -6.74 37.04
CA HIS A 103 -17.48 -6.81 38.36
C HIS A 103 -18.22 -8.13 38.58
N ILE A 104 -19.07 -8.54 37.64
CA ILE A 104 -19.80 -9.82 37.70
C ILE A 104 -18.82 -11.01 37.75
N ALA A 105 -17.70 -10.94 37.02
CA ALA A 105 -16.70 -12.00 37.04
C ALA A 105 -15.96 -12.08 38.38
N GLU A 106 -15.58 -10.94 38.98
CA GLU A 106 -14.95 -10.90 40.30
C GLU A 106 -15.90 -11.44 41.38
N GLU A 107 -17.18 -11.07 41.35
CA GLU A 107 -18.21 -11.57 42.27
C GLU A 107 -18.42 -13.08 42.16
N LYS A 108 -18.53 -13.62 40.93
CA LYS A 108 -18.81 -15.05 40.70
C LYS A 108 -17.61 -15.95 40.97
N LEU A 109 -16.40 -15.49 40.67
CA LEU A 109 -15.18 -16.28 40.77
C LEU A 109 -14.44 -16.07 42.09
N ASN A 110 -14.81 -15.06 42.89
CA ASN A 110 -14.12 -14.67 44.13
C ASN A 110 -12.60 -14.43 43.95
N ILE A 111 -12.20 -13.95 42.77
CA ILE A 111 -10.81 -13.60 42.43
C ILE A 111 -10.79 -12.15 41.95
N SER A 112 -9.81 -11.36 42.40
CA SER A 112 -9.62 -9.98 41.94
C SER A 112 -8.92 -9.97 40.57
N ILE A 113 -9.61 -9.45 39.56
CA ILE A 113 -9.14 -9.37 38.17
C ILE A 113 -8.57 -7.97 37.90
N ARG A 114 -9.13 -6.92 38.51
CA ARG A 114 -8.64 -5.54 38.38
C ARG A 114 -7.26 -5.37 39.03
N LYS A 115 -6.38 -4.59 38.40
CA LYS A 115 -5.10 -4.18 39.00
C LYS A 115 -5.35 -3.40 40.29
N LYS A 116 -4.66 -3.76 41.38
CA LYS A 116 -4.57 -2.94 42.59
C LYS A 116 -3.82 -1.65 42.26
N SER A 117 -4.27 -0.49 42.78
CA SER A 117 -3.49 0.75 42.72
C SER A 117 -2.10 0.48 43.29
N GLY A 118 -1.08 1.07 42.66
CA GLY A 118 0.32 0.69 42.85
C GLY A 118 0.77 0.59 44.31
N SER A 119 1.84 -0.17 44.54
CA SER A 119 2.47 -0.33 45.85
C SER A 119 2.78 1.03 46.48
N PRO A 120 2.54 1.23 47.79
CA PRO A 120 2.88 2.48 48.45
C PRO A 120 4.37 2.78 48.24
N GLN A 121 4.69 3.97 47.76
CA GLN A 121 6.08 4.41 47.69
C GLN A 121 6.62 4.47 49.13
N SER A 122 7.60 3.63 49.44
CA SER A 122 8.34 3.67 50.70
C SER A 122 9.03 5.02 50.80
N GLY A 123 8.45 5.95 51.57
CA GLY A 123 9.14 7.18 51.96
C GLY A 123 10.40 6.82 52.73
N LYS A 124 11.54 7.36 52.28
CA LYS A 124 12.79 7.41 53.05
C LYS A 124 12.90 8.79 53.70
#